data_AF-A0A259CMT4-F1
#
_entry.id   AF-A0A259CMT4-F1
#
_cell.length_a   1.000
_cell.length_b   1.000
_cell.length_c   1.000
_cell.angle_alpha   90.00
_cell.angle_beta   90.00
_cell.angle_gamma   90.00
#
_symmetry.space_group_name_H-M   'P 1'
#
loop_
_entity.id
_entity.type
_entity.pdbx_description
1 polymer ?
#
loop_
_entity_poly.entity_id
_entity_poly.type
_entity_poly.pdbx_seq_one_letter_code
_entity_poly.pdbx_strand_id
1 'polypeptide(L)'
;MRGSNFVAFLTVQGFIAGIVFGLLQSDNAEEFLVYVLLISIFFYLFAHMCVGFYFQTLGVKAHSFPKHTHERSLDGYVREINRREQFIDAYYANKDELLSSDEGRKA
;
A
#
# COMPACT_ATOMS: atom_id res chain seq x y z
N MET A 1 12.67 -13.62 -0.34
CA MET A 1 12.74 -12.90 0.97
C MET A 1 11.99 -11.58 0.81
N ARG A 2 11.25 -11.10 1.82
CA ARG A 2 10.67 -9.75 1.77
C ARG A 2 11.80 -8.73 1.59
N GLY A 3 11.62 -7.69 0.77
CA GLY A 3 12.65 -6.67 0.50
C GLY A 3 13.21 -6.04 1.78
N SER A 4 12.37 -5.89 2.82
CA SER A 4 12.77 -5.46 4.16
C SER A 4 13.85 -6.34 4.80
N ASN A 5 13.78 -7.66 4.62
CA ASN A 5 14.74 -8.60 5.21
C ASN A 5 16.10 -8.50 4.50
N PHE A 6 16.10 -8.23 3.19
CA PHE A 6 17.32 -8.03 2.42
C PHE A 6 18.02 -6.73 2.82
N VAL A 7 17.26 -5.64 2.99
CA VAL A 7 17.79 -4.37 3.50
C VAL A 7 18.42 -4.54 4.88
N ALA A 8 17.72 -5.19 5.81
CA ALA A 8 18.25 -5.44 7.16
C ALA A 8 19.53 -6.29 7.12
N PHE A 9 19.55 -7.36 6.31
CA PHE A 9 20.72 -8.21 6.15
C PHE A 9 21.94 -7.44 5.65
N LEU A 10 21.81 -6.67 4.56
CA LEU A 10 22.90 -5.88 4.01
C LEU A 10 23.38 -4.77 4.96
N THR A 11 22.47 -4.16 5.70
CA THR A 11 22.82 -3.13 6.70
C THR A 11 23.67 -3.71 7.83
N VAL A 12 23.32 -4.91 8.33
CA VAL A 12 24.12 -5.61 9.36
C VAL A 12 25.51 -5.99 8.81
N GLN A 13 25.59 -6.44 7.55
CA GLN A 13 26.89 -6.71 6.91
C GLN A 13 27.74 -5.44 6.79
N GLY A 14 27.13 -4.32 6.40
CA GLY A 14 27.80 -3.02 6.35
C GLY A 14 28.30 -2.55 7.71
N PHE A 15 27.55 -2.79 8.78
CA PHE A 15 27.98 -2.49 10.14
C PHE A 15 29.19 -3.32 10.56
N ILE A 16 29.17 -4.63 10.30
CA ILE A 16 30.31 -5.51 10.60
C ILE A 16 31.55 -5.10 9.79
N ALA A 17 31.38 -4.83 8.49
CA ALA A 17 32.45 -4.33 7.64
C ALA A 17 32.99 -2.97 8.13
N GLY A 18 32.10 -2.09 8.58
CA GLY A 18 32.43 -0.81 9.18
C GLY A 18 33.27 -0.95 10.45
N ILE A 19 32.95 -1.90 11.32
CA ILE A 19 33.75 -2.20 12.52
C ILE A 19 35.14 -2.70 12.12
N VAL A 20 35.22 -3.67 11.22
CA VAL A 20 36.51 -4.22 10.77
C VAL A 20 37.37 -3.14 10.13
N PHE A 21 36.79 -2.32 9.25
CA PHE A 21 37.50 -1.23 8.60
C PHE A 21 37.91 -0.13 9.60
N GLY A 22 36.99 0.27 10.47
CA GLY A 22 37.26 1.24 11.53
C GLY A 22 38.44 0.79 12.39
N LEU A 23 38.44 -0.47 12.85
CA LEU A 23 39.51 -1.02 13.68
C LEU A 23 40.89 -1.00 12.99
N LEU A 24 40.92 -1.16 11.66
CA LEU A 24 42.16 -1.19 10.89
C LEU A 24 42.68 0.21 10.54
N GLN A 25 41.80 1.21 10.42
CA GLN A 25 42.13 2.50 9.81
C GLN A 25 42.05 3.70 10.77
N SER A 26 41.33 3.60 11.89
CA SER A 26 41.14 4.72 12.81
C SER A 26 42.29 4.85 13.81
N ASP A 27 42.79 6.07 14.01
CA ASP A 27 43.79 6.36 15.04
C ASP A 27 43.17 6.77 16.39
N ASN A 28 41.88 7.14 16.37
CA ASN A 28 41.13 7.57 17.55
C ASN A 28 39.67 7.12 17.49
N ALA A 29 38.97 7.25 18.62
CA ALA A 29 37.58 6.80 18.76
C ALA A 29 36.59 7.58 17.89
N GLU A 30 36.87 8.85 17.59
CA GLU A 30 36.02 9.68 16.75
C GLU A 30 36.04 9.19 15.30
N GLU A 31 37.22 8.98 14.74
CA GLU A 31 37.42 8.43 13.39
C GLU A 31 36.82 7.03 13.27
N PHE A 32 37.02 6.17 14.27
CA PHE A 32 36.40 4.84 14.32
C PHE A 32 34.89 4.95 14.13
N LEU A 33 34.25 5.82 14.91
CA LEU A 33 32.81 6.00 14.88
C LEU A 33 32.35 6.57 13.53
N VAL A 34 33.09 7.54 12.97
CA VAL A 34 32.81 8.10 11.64
C VAL A 34 32.86 7.01 10.57
N TYR A 35 33.90 6.17 10.55
CA TYR A 35 34.02 5.08 9.59
C TYR A 35 32.89 4.06 9.71
N VAL A 36 32.59 3.61 10.93
CA VAL A 36 31.50 2.64 11.17
C VAL A 36 30.17 3.19 10.68
N LEU A 37 29.83 4.45 11.01
CA LEU A 37 28.58 5.06 10.59
C LEU A 37 28.52 5.27 9.07
N LEU A 38 29.58 5.81 8.47
CA LEU A 38 29.61 6.11 7.04
C LEU A 38 29.48 4.85 6.20
N ILE A 39 30.18 3.78 6.56
CA ILE A 39 30.10 2.48 5.88
C ILE A 39 28.72 1.86 6.11
N SER A 40 28.17 1.91 7.32
CA SER A 40 26.82 1.39 7.60
C SER A 40 25.74 2.10 6.78
N ILE A 41 25.81 3.43 6.70
CA ILE A 41 24.88 4.25 5.90
C ILE A 41 25.03 3.93 4.42
N PHE A 42 26.26 3.77 3.92
CA PHE A 42 26.50 3.38 2.54
C PHE A 42 25.81 2.05 2.21
N PHE A 43 26.00 1.01 3.03
CA PHE A 43 25.36 -0.29 2.82
C PHE A 43 23.83 -0.25 2.94
N TYR A 44 23.31 0.56 3.87
CA TYR A 44 21.87 0.78 4.00
C TYR A 44 21.25 1.37 2.72
N LEU A 45 21.87 2.44 2.19
CA LEU A 45 21.40 3.08 0.95
C LEU A 45 21.61 2.18 -0.27
N PHE A 46 22.75 1.49 -0.33
CA PHE A 46 23.06 0.53 -1.38
C PHE A 46 22.04 -0.62 -1.43
N ALA A 47 21.61 -1.12 -0.27
CA ALA A 47 20.59 -2.16 -0.21
C ALA A 47 19.25 -1.68 -0.78
N HIS A 48 18.84 -0.44 -0.50
CA HIS A 48 17.64 0.15 -1.10
C HIS A 48 17.77 0.32 -2.60
N MET A 49 18.95 0.72 -3.09
CA MET A 49 19.23 0.81 -4.51
C MET A 49 19.12 -0.57 -5.18
N CYS A 50 19.68 -1.63 -4.60
CA CYS A 50 19.55 -3.00 -5.08
C CYS A 50 18.09 -3.45 -5.13
N VAL A 51 17.30 -3.17 -4.10
CA VAL A 51 15.86 -3.51 -4.07
C VAL A 51 15.10 -2.72 -5.14
N GLY A 52 15.37 -1.42 -5.29
CA GLY A 52 14.76 -0.58 -6.31
C GLY A 52 15.05 -1.09 -7.72
N PHE A 53 16.31 -1.38 -8.03
CA PHE A 53 16.70 -1.97 -9.31
C PHE A 53 16.14 -3.38 -9.52
N TYR A 54 16.03 -4.19 -8.46
CA TYR A 54 15.41 -5.51 -8.54
C TYR A 54 13.94 -5.41 -8.97
N PHE A 55 13.18 -4.46 -8.41
CA PHE A 55 11.79 -4.23 -8.84
C PHE A 55 11.69 -3.67 -10.25
N GLN A 56 12.61 -2.78 -10.64
CA GLN A 56 12.67 -2.22 -11.99
C GLN A 56 13.01 -3.28 -13.04
N THR A 57 13.98 -4.15 -12.77
CA THR A 57 14.48 -5.18 -13.70
C THR A 57 13.53 -6.38 -13.83
N LEU A 58 12.80 -6.73 -12.77
CA LEU A 58 11.76 -7.75 -12.84
C LEU A 58 10.60 -7.38 -13.77
N GLY A 59 10.55 -6.14 -14.27
CA GLY A 59 9.48 -5.70 -15.16
C GLY A 59 8.13 -5.96 -14.51
N VAL A 60 8.03 -5.76 -13.18
CA VAL A 60 6.75 -5.74 -12.47
C VAL A 60 6.01 -4.52 -13.01
N LYS A 61 5.44 -4.67 -14.20
CA LYS A 61 4.27 -3.91 -14.62
C LYS A 61 3.35 -4.05 -13.42
N ALA A 62 3.10 -2.93 -12.73
CA ALA A 62 2.05 -2.85 -11.74
C ALA A 62 0.90 -3.70 -12.28
N HIS A 63 0.57 -4.78 -11.55
CA HIS A 63 -0.29 -5.86 -12.02
C HIS A 63 -1.39 -5.27 -12.92
N SER A 64 -1.47 -5.73 -14.19
CA SER A 64 -2.41 -5.16 -15.16
C SER A 64 -3.77 -5.07 -14.49
N PHE A 65 -4.21 -3.83 -14.22
CA PHE A 65 -5.44 -3.59 -13.49
C PHE A 65 -6.55 -4.38 -14.19
N PRO A 66 -7.27 -5.29 -13.50
CA PRO A 66 -8.26 -6.16 -14.13
C PRO A 66 -9.51 -5.35 -14.48
N LYS A 67 -9.36 -4.48 -15.50
CA LYS A 67 -10.33 -3.47 -15.93
C LYS A 67 -11.69 -4.11 -16.16
N HIS A 68 -11.74 -5.21 -16.89
CA HIS A 68 -12.98 -5.91 -17.22
C HIS A 68 -13.72 -6.42 -15.96
N THR A 69 -13.00 -6.96 -14.98
CA THR A 69 -13.60 -7.42 -13.72
C THR A 69 -14.10 -6.23 -12.90
N HIS A 70 -13.35 -5.13 -12.90
CA HIS A 70 -13.73 -3.91 -12.18
C HIS A 70 -14.94 -3.21 -12.81
N GLU A 71 -14.97 -3.09 -14.14
CA GLU A 71 -16.08 -2.54 -14.91
C GLU A 71 -17.36 -3.36 -14.69
N ARG A 72 -17.25 -4.70 -14.72
CA ARG A 72 -18.40 -5.57 -14.44
C ARG A 72 -18.97 -5.38 -13.04
N SER A 73 -18.12 -5.17 -12.04
CA SER A 73 -18.57 -4.86 -10.67
C SER A 73 -19.23 -3.47 -10.60
N LEU A 74 -18.67 -2.48 -11.30
CA LEU A 74 -19.23 -1.13 -11.38
C LEU A 74 -20.65 -1.14 -11.98
N ASP A 75 -20.84 -1.85 -13.10
CA ASP A 75 -22.13 -2.01 -13.75
C ASP A 75 -23.16 -2.66 -12.81
N GLY A 76 -22.70 -3.62 -12.00
CA GLY A 76 -23.52 -4.26 -10.97
C GLY A 76 -24.00 -3.25 -9.91
N TYR A 77 -23.11 -2.39 -9.42
CA TYR A 77 -23.47 -1.35 -8.45
C TYR A 77 -24.44 -0.32 -9.04
N VAL A 78 -24.21 0.14 -10.28
CA VAL A 78 -25.13 1.07 -10.95
C VAL A 78 -26.53 0.46 -11.08
N ARG A 79 -26.62 -0.81 -11.46
CA ARG A 79 -27.91 -1.49 -11.62
C ARG A 79 -28.66 -1.65 -10.30
N GLU A 80 -27.94 -1.94 -9.22
CA GLU A 80 -28.52 -2.04 -7.88
C GLU A 80 -28.98 -0.68 -7.35
N ILE A 81 -28.21 0.38 -7.58
CA ILE A 81 -28.58 1.75 -7.21
C ILE A 81 -29.87 2.17 -7.94
N ASN A 82 -29.92 2.02 -9.27
CA ASN A 82 -31.11 2.35 -10.05
C ASN A 82 -32.35 1.59 -9.59
N ARG A 83 -32.20 0.31 -9.23
CA ARG A 83 -33.32 -0.49 -8.71
C ARG A 83 -33.85 0.06 -7.38
N ARG A 84 -32.95 0.51 -6.50
CA ARG A 84 -33.34 1.11 -5.21
C ARG A 84 -33.99 2.47 -5.40
N GLU A 85 -33.48 3.27 -6.33
CA GLU A 85 -34.03 4.59 -6.66
C GLU A 85 -35.46 4.46 -7.19
N GLN A 86 -35.71 3.52 -8.12
CA GLN A 86 -37.06 3.22 -8.61
C GLN A 86 -38.02 2.79 -7.49
N PHE A 87 -37.55 2.00 -6.53
CA PHE A 87 -38.37 1.60 -5.38
C PHE A 87 -38.71 2.80 -4.49
N ILE A 88 -37.73 3.67 -4.23
CA ILE A 88 -37.90 4.89 -3.46
C ILE A 88 -38.90 5.82 -4.16
N ASP A 89 -38.73 6.05 -5.46
CA ASP A 89 -39.62 6.89 -6.26
C ASP A 89 -41.05 6.36 -6.27
N ALA A 90 -41.23 5.04 -6.46
CA ALA A 90 -42.54 4.40 -6.40
C ALA A 90 -43.18 4.53 -5.01
N TYR A 91 -42.40 4.40 -3.95
CA TYR A 91 -42.89 4.59 -2.58
C TYR A 91 -43.34 6.04 -2.34
N TYR A 92 -42.57 7.02 -2.78
CA TYR A 92 -42.92 8.44 -2.64
C TYR A 92 -44.08 8.86 -3.54
N ALA A 93 -44.20 8.31 -4.75
CA ALA A 93 -45.32 8.59 -5.65
C ALA A 93 -46.67 8.10 -5.10
N ASN A 94 -46.68 6.98 -4.39
CA ASN A 94 -47.88 6.41 -3.76
C ASN A 94 -48.03 6.81 -2.28
N LYS A 95 -47.20 7.73 -1.79
CA LYS A 95 -47.13 8.10 -0.37
C LYS A 95 -48.45 8.68 0.14
N ASP A 96 -49.12 9.52 -0.64
CA ASP A 96 -50.38 10.15 -0.25
C ASP A 96 -51.54 9.13 -0.19
N GLU A 97 -51.50 8.10 -1.05
CA GLU A 97 -52.47 7.01 -1.08
C GLU A 97 -52.23 5.99 0.06
N LEU A 98 -50.96 5.74 0.41
CA LEU A 98 -50.56 4.90 1.54
C LEU A 98 -50.88 5.54 2.89
N LEU A 99 -50.68 6.85 3.03
CA LEU A 99 -50.96 7.58 4.28
C LEU A 99 -52.47 7.72 4.53
N SER A 100 -53.28 7.96 3.50
CA SER A 100 -54.75 8.00 3.62
C SER A 100 -55.36 6.62 3.94
N SER A 101 -54.76 5.53 3.43
CA SER A 101 -55.19 4.16 3.75
C SER A 101 -54.83 3.72 5.19
N ASP A 102 -53.78 4.28 5.79
CA ASP A 102 -53.39 4.00 7.18
C ASP A 102 -54.24 4.80 8.19
N GLU A 103 -54.61 6.04 7.87
CA GLU A 103 -55.54 6.85 8.69
C GLU A 103 -56.96 6.27 8.70
N GLY A 104 -57.47 5.79 7.55
CA GLY A 104 -58.78 5.14 7.45
C GLY A 104 -58.88 3.76 8.13
N ARG A 105 -57.75 3.18 8.58
CA ARG A 105 -57.71 1.89 9.30
C ARG A 105 -57.68 2.07 10.83
N LYS A 106 -57.42 3.29 11.31
CA LYS A 106 -57.34 3.64 12.73
C LYS A 106 -58.57 4.40 13.26
N ALA A 107 -59.52 4.73 12.39
CA ALA A 107 -60.86 5.24 12.72
C ALA A 107 -61.89 4.11 12.70
#